data_AF-G3NXL5-F1
#
_entry.id   AF-G3NXL5-F1
#
_cell.length_a   1.000
_cell.length_b   1.000
_cell.length_c   1.000
_cell.angle_alpha   90.00
_cell.angle_beta   90.00
_cell.angle_gamma   90.00
#
_symmetry.space_group_name_H-M   'P 1'
#
loop_
_entity.id
_entity.type
_entity.pdbx_description
1 polymer ?
#
loop_
_entity_poly.entity_id
_entity_poly.type
_entity_poly.pdbx_seq_one_letter_code
_entity_poly.pdbx_strand_id
1 'polypeptide(L)'
;MAEEGFPESVRLGFDVGANLRLMPRFNEKDPDTFFTLFERVADARNWPDADRTLMLQCVLTARAQEAYSALHASECMNYAKVKSAVLRDLLCHFNRWCSAASVESFDGLCDLIVLERFKNSIPPRIAVYVSEQKAATALRAAELADDFVLTHKSGFGEMCSTSDRG
;
A
#
# COMPACT_ATOMS: atom_id res chain seq x y z
N MET A 1 -15.75 58.84 -12.11
CA MET A 1 -15.56 58.59 -10.68
C MET A 1 -16.44 57.42 -10.32
N ALA A 2 -15.99 56.27 -9.84
CA ALA A 2 -14.73 55.54 -9.92
C ALA A 2 -15.18 54.10 -9.64
N GLU A 3 -15.02 53.21 -10.62
CA GLU A 3 -15.10 51.76 -10.42
C GLU A 3 -13.84 51.38 -9.65
N GLU A 4 -13.92 51.36 -8.32
CA GLU A 4 -12.87 50.79 -7.48
C GLU A 4 -12.98 49.27 -7.58
N GLY A 5 -12.39 48.74 -8.64
CA GLY A 5 -12.19 47.32 -8.84
C GLY A 5 -11.45 46.73 -7.65
N PHE A 6 -12.08 45.75 -7.02
CA PHE A 6 -11.45 44.91 -6.02
C PHE A 6 -10.21 44.26 -6.64
N PRO A 7 -9.00 44.34 -6.05
CA PRO A 7 -7.86 43.60 -6.58
C PRO A 7 -8.09 42.11 -6.33
N GLU A 8 -8.48 41.38 -7.37
CA GLU A 8 -8.62 39.91 -7.39
C GLU A 8 -7.25 39.20 -7.45
N SER A 9 -6.25 39.77 -6.79
CA SER A 9 -4.93 39.18 -6.67
C SER A 9 -4.42 39.40 -5.25
N VAL A 10 -4.55 38.37 -4.42
CA VAL A 10 -3.48 37.70 -3.65
C VAL A 10 -4.17 36.83 -2.60
N ARG A 11 -4.70 35.70 -3.06
CA ARG A 11 -4.53 34.44 -2.36
C ARG A 11 -3.88 33.50 -3.36
N LEU A 12 -2.56 33.60 -3.53
CA LEU A 12 -1.76 32.46 -3.97
C LEU A 12 -1.75 31.44 -2.82
N GLY A 13 -2.95 30.97 -2.46
CA GLY A 13 -3.14 29.91 -1.50
C GLY A 13 -2.60 28.65 -2.13
N PHE A 14 -1.83 27.91 -1.35
CA PHE A 14 -1.38 26.59 -1.71
C PHE A 14 -2.56 25.74 -2.22
N ASP A 15 -2.65 25.53 -3.55
CA ASP A 15 -3.76 24.78 -4.15
C ASP A 15 -3.49 23.29 -4.01
N VAL A 16 -4.03 22.71 -2.94
CA VAL A 16 -3.95 21.27 -2.66
C VAL A 16 -4.45 20.45 -3.85
N GLY A 17 -5.55 20.87 -4.49
CA GLY A 17 -6.18 20.11 -5.58
C GLY A 17 -5.33 20.08 -6.85
N ALA A 18 -4.73 21.21 -7.22
CA ALA A 18 -3.81 21.28 -8.34
C ALA A 18 -2.51 20.49 -8.08
N ASN A 19 -1.99 20.56 -6.86
CA ASN A 19 -0.76 19.87 -6.46
C ASN A 19 -0.95 18.34 -6.36
N LEU A 20 -2.12 17.87 -5.91
CA LEU A 20 -2.40 16.45 -5.72
C LEU A 20 -2.33 15.66 -7.03
N ARG A 21 -2.67 16.28 -8.17
CA ARG A 21 -2.58 15.65 -9.50
C ARG A 21 -1.16 15.29 -9.91
N LEU A 22 -0.16 15.92 -9.30
CA LEU A 22 1.27 15.68 -9.56
C LEU A 22 1.90 14.72 -8.56
N MET A 23 1.14 14.30 -7.55
CA MET A 23 1.69 13.48 -6.48
C MET A 23 1.82 12.02 -6.92
N PRO A 24 2.94 11.37 -6.58
CA PRO A 24 3.05 9.93 -6.73
C PRO A 24 1.99 9.25 -5.84
N ARG A 25 1.49 8.11 -6.28
CA ARG A 25 0.65 7.27 -5.43
C ARG A 25 1.51 6.66 -4.34
N PHE A 26 1.04 6.67 -3.11
CA PHE A 26 1.71 6.00 -2.02
C PHE A 26 1.73 4.48 -2.23
N ASN A 27 2.88 3.86 -2.00
CA ASN A 27 3.06 2.43 -2.11
C ASN A 27 3.80 1.92 -0.87
N GLU A 28 3.08 1.27 0.05
CA GLU A 28 3.66 0.70 1.27
C GLU A 28 4.77 -0.33 1.01
N LYS A 29 4.81 -0.93 -0.19
CA LYS A 29 5.84 -1.91 -0.58
C LYS A 29 7.15 -1.28 -1.03
N ASP A 30 7.14 0.02 -1.35
CA ASP A 30 8.30 0.78 -1.78
C ASP A 30 8.20 2.24 -1.32
N PRO A 31 8.28 2.47 0.01
CA PRO A 31 8.14 3.81 0.59
C PRO A 31 9.30 4.72 0.17
N ASP A 32 10.51 4.18 -0.05
CA ASP A 32 11.69 4.96 -0.42
C ASP A 32 11.55 5.64 -1.79
N THR A 33 11.08 4.89 -2.81
CA THR A 33 10.79 5.48 -4.12
C THR A 33 9.71 6.53 -4.02
N PHE A 34 8.65 6.28 -3.26
CA PHE A 34 7.59 7.26 -3.04
C PHE A 34 8.13 8.56 -2.42
N PHE A 35 8.87 8.47 -1.31
CA PHE A 35 9.41 9.66 -0.63
C PHE A 35 10.40 10.41 -1.51
N THR A 36 11.24 9.69 -2.27
CA THR A 36 12.15 10.30 -3.23
C THR A 36 11.42 11.10 -4.31
N LEU A 37 10.35 10.54 -4.87
CA LEU A 37 9.55 11.23 -5.89
C LEU A 37 8.77 12.41 -5.30
N PHE A 38 8.20 12.24 -4.11
CA PHE A 38 7.50 13.29 -3.37
C PHE A 38 8.44 14.48 -3.09
N GLU A 39 9.63 14.22 -2.57
CA GLU A 39 10.64 15.24 -2.24
C GLU A 39 11.07 16.00 -3.49
N ARG A 40 11.28 15.31 -4.62
CA ARG A 40 11.57 15.99 -5.90
C ARG A 40 10.50 16.98 -6.31
N VAL A 41 9.20 16.64 -6.13
CA VAL A 41 8.11 17.57 -6.46
C VAL A 41 8.02 18.72 -5.46
N ALA A 42 8.17 18.42 -4.17
CA ALA A 42 8.16 19.42 -3.10
C ALA A 42 9.30 20.44 -3.26
N ASP A 43 10.50 19.96 -3.57
CA ASP A 43 11.68 20.80 -3.79
C ASP A 43 11.51 21.66 -5.05
N ALA A 44 11.03 21.08 -6.17
CA ALA A 44 10.79 21.81 -7.40
C ALA A 44 9.76 22.94 -7.26
N ARG A 45 8.83 22.81 -6.29
CA ARG A 45 7.81 23.81 -5.97
C ARG A 45 8.13 24.66 -4.74
N ASN A 46 9.30 24.46 -4.14
CA ASN A 46 9.75 25.15 -2.92
C ASN A 46 8.74 25.06 -1.76
N TRP A 47 8.16 23.88 -1.53
CA TRP A 47 7.18 23.71 -0.46
C TRP A 47 7.82 23.82 0.92
N PRO A 48 7.30 24.69 1.81
CA PRO A 48 7.67 24.69 3.22
C PRO A 48 7.19 23.41 3.91
N ASP A 49 7.75 23.10 5.07
CA ASP A 49 7.45 21.88 5.82
C ASP A 49 5.94 21.68 6.07
N ALA A 50 5.20 22.75 6.39
CA ALA A 50 3.76 22.68 6.62
C ALA A 50 2.97 22.22 5.38
N ASP A 51 3.39 22.65 4.19
CA ASP A 51 2.75 22.24 2.94
C ASP A 51 3.16 20.81 2.56
N ARG A 52 4.41 20.41 2.86
CA ARG A 52 4.86 19.02 2.70
C ARG A 52 4.05 18.08 3.57
N THR A 53 3.84 18.39 4.84
CA THR A 53 3.10 17.52 5.75
C THR A 53 1.62 17.46 5.39
N LEU A 54 1.01 18.58 4.99
CA LEU A 54 -0.35 18.61 4.46
C LEU A 54 -0.50 17.73 3.22
N MET A 55 0.39 17.86 2.23
CA MET A 55 0.33 17.02 1.03
C MET A 55 0.56 15.56 1.33
N LEU A 56 1.50 15.26 2.23
CA LEU A 56 1.78 13.90 2.66
C LEU A 56 0.52 13.28 3.29
N GLN A 57 -0.17 13.99 4.18
CA GLN A 57 -1.45 13.56 4.75
C GLN A 57 -2.50 13.21 3.66
N CYS A 58 -2.53 13.95 2.54
CA CYS A 58 -3.49 13.71 1.46
C CYS A 58 -3.18 12.47 0.60
N VAL A 59 -1.93 12.03 0.55
CA VAL A 59 -1.48 10.94 -0.33
C VAL A 59 -1.17 9.65 0.42
N LEU A 60 -0.90 9.73 1.72
CA LEU A 60 -0.76 8.56 2.58
C LEU A 60 -2.11 7.84 2.68
N THR A 61 -2.04 6.51 2.72
CA THR A 61 -3.19 5.64 2.85
C THR A 61 -2.95 4.61 3.93
N ALA A 62 -4.04 4.00 4.43
CA ALA A 62 -4.01 2.85 5.32
C ALA A 62 -3.07 3.07 6.53
N ARG A 63 -2.04 2.23 6.69
CA ARG A 63 -1.19 2.24 7.90
C ARG A 63 -0.37 3.51 8.01
N ALA A 64 0.16 4.01 6.91
CA ALA A 64 0.90 5.26 6.92
C ALA A 64 0.03 6.45 7.34
N GLN A 65 -1.26 6.43 7.01
CA GLN A 65 -2.21 7.46 7.44
C GLN A 65 -2.54 7.34 8.94
N GLU A 66 -2.66 6.11 9.46
CA GLU A 66 -2.82 5.87 10.90
C GLU A 66 -1.61 6.41 11.68
N ALA A 67 -0.39 6.13 11.21
CA ALA A 67 0.86 6.63 11.78
C ALA A 67 0.90 8.17 11.82
N TYR A 68 0.46 8.83 10.75
CA TYR A 68 0.31 10.28 10.72
C TYR A 68 -0.71 10.77 11.74
N SER A 69 -1.88 10.13 11.83
CA SER A 69 -2.95 10.54 12.75
C SER A 69 -2.59 10.38 14.23
N ALA A 70 -1.64 9.49 14.54
CA ALA A 70 -1.13 9.27 15.89
C ALA A 70 -0.11 10.34 16.34
N LEU A 71 0.34 11.21 15.44
CA LEU A 71 1.28 12.29 15.76
C LEU A 71 0.60 13.45 16.49
N HIS A 72 1.36 14.11 17.36
CA HIS A 72 0.90 15.34 17.98
C HIS A 72 0.92 16.51 16.98
N ALA A 73 0.05 17.51 17.22
CA ALA A 73 -0.06 18.69 16.36
C ALA A 73 1.27 19.45 16.16
N SER A 74 2.17 19.43 17.15
CA SER A 74 3.51 20.03 17.06
C SER A 74 4.48 19.24 16.18
N GLU A 75 4.20 17.96 15.90
CA GLU A 75 5.01 17.09 15.06
C GLU A 75 4.51 17.10 13.61
N CYS A 76 3.21 17.29 13.40
CA CYS A 76 2.59 17.42 12.07
C CYS A 76 3.06 18.64 11.28
N MET A 77 3.82 19.55 11.88
CA MET A 77 4.41 20.72 11.22
C MET A 77 5.86 20.51 10.80
N ASN A 78 6.44 19.34 11.06
CA ASN A 78 7.83 19.03 10.74
C ASN A 78 7.90 17.79 9.83
N TYR A 79 8.30 17.99 8.58
CA TYR A 79 8.29 16.94 7.57
C TYR A 79 9.19 15.76 7.97
N ALA A 80 10.38 16.03 8.50
CA ALA A 80 11.32 14.98 8.92
C ALA A 80 10.73 14.10 10.03
N LYS A 81 10.05 14.71 11.02
CA LYS A 81 9.34 13.95 12.06
C LYS A 81 8.24 13.09 11.47
N VAL A 82 7.39 13.65 10.62
CA VAL A 82 6.30 12.91 9.97
C VAL A 82 6.85 11.73 9.16
N LYS A 83 7.85 11.96 8.30
CA LYS A 83 8.50 10.90 7.50
C LYS A 83 9.04 9.79 8.40
N SER A 84 9.77 10.15 9.46
CA SER A 84 10.34 9.17 10.40
C SER A 84 9.28 8.35 11.13
N ALA A 85 8.16 8.97 11.52
CA ALA A 85 7.07 8.29 12.19
C ALA A 85 6.38 7.28 11.27
N VAL A 86 6.11 7.66 10.02
CA VAL A 86 5.55 6.76 9.01
C VAL A 86 6.47 5.58 8.75
N LEU A 87 7.76 5.81 8.50
CA LEU A 87 8.73 4.74 8.24
C LEU A 87 8.91 3.81 9.45
N ARG A 88 8.91 4.37 10.67
CA ARG A 88 8.98 3.60 11.91
C ARG A 88 7.76 2.71 12.09
N ASP A 89 6.56 3.22 11.80
CA ASP A 89 5.33 2.44 11.94
C ASP A 89 5.27 1.29 10.93
N LEU A 90 5.64 1.55 9.67
CA LEU A 90 5.78 0.51 8.64
C LEU A 90 6.77 -0.58 9.06
N LEU A 91 7.93 -0.20 9.61
CA LEU A 91 8.94 -1.14 10.09
C LEU A 91 8.44 -1.94 11.31
N CYS A 92 7.74 -1.29 12.25
CA CYS A 92 7.16 -1.95 13.41
C CYS A 92 6.14 -3.01 12.98
N HIS A 93 5.29 -2.68 12.00
CA HIS A 93 4.33 -3.61 11.43
C HIS A 93 5.02 -4.81 10.77
N PHE A 94 6.05 -4.56 9.95
CA PHE A 94 6.85 -5.62 9.34
C PHE A 94 7.48 -6.54 10.39
N ASN A 95 8.12 -5.97 11.42
CA ASN A 95 8.72 -6.75 12.50
C ASN A 95 7.69 -7.60 13.24
N ARG A 96 6.52 -7.03 13.55
CA ARG A 96 5.41 -7.75 14.18
C ARG A 96 4.92 -8.90 13.30
N TRP A 97 4.86 -8.72 11.98
CA TRP A 97 4.50 -9.78 11.04
C TRP A 97 5.53 -10.92 11.05
N CYS A 98 6.84 -10.60 11.01
CA CYS A 98 7.90 -11.59 11.15
C CYS A 98 7.81 -12.35 12.49
N SER A 99 7.58 -11.65 13.60
CA SER A 99 7.42 -12.29 14.91
C SER A 99 6.18 -13.18 14.99
N ALA A 100 5.05 -12.76 14.40
CA ALA A 100 3.82 -13.55 14.37
C ALA A 100 3.96 -14.83 13.51
N ALA A 101 4.81 -14.78 12.49
CA ALA A 101 5.17 -15.93 11.66
C ALA A 101 6.34 -16.75 12.24
N SER A 102 6.86 -16.38 13.42
CA SER A 102 8.02 -17.02 14.07
C SER A 102 9.24 -17.14 13.15
N VAL A 103 9.48 -16.12 12.31
CA VAL A 103 10.62 -16.06 11.40
C VAL A 103 11.84 -15.53 12.13
N GLU A 104 12.88 -16.37 12.22
CA GLU A 104 14.15 -16.06 12.89
C GLU A 104 15.37 -16.08 11.93
N SER A 105 15.16 -16.39 10.65
CA SER A 105 16.22 -16.53 9.65
C SER A 105 15.91 -15.80 8.35
N PHE A 106 16.97 -15.47 7.59
CA PHE A 106 16.83 -14.88 6.26
C PHE A 106 16.06 -15.79 5.30
N ASP A 107 16.33 -17.11 5.35
CA ASP A 107 15.61 -18.10 4.54
C ASP A 107 14.12 -18.15 4.91
N GLY A 108 13.81 -18.15 6.21
CA GLY A 108 12.42 -18.09 6.68
C GLY A 108 11.70 -16.81 6.25
N LEU A 109 12.41 -15.68 6.19
CA LEU A 109 11.87 -14.43 5.66
C LEU A 109 11.60 -14.50 4.16
N CYS A 110 12.54 -15.07 3.39
CA CYS A 110 12.37 -15.28 1.95
C CYS A 110 11.14 -16.15 1.68
N ASP A 111 11.02 -17.28 2.38
CA ASP A 111 9.89 -18.19 2.26
C ASP A 111 8.57 -17.51 2.64
N LEU A 112 8.55 -16.72 3.72
CA LEU A 112 7.37 -15.98 4.15
C LEU A 112 6.93 -14.95 3.10
N ILE A 113 7.88 -14.20 2.51
CA ILE A 113 7.59 -13.22 1.46
C ILE A 113 7.01 -13.93 0.23
N VAL A 114 7.64 -15.02 -0.22
CA VAL A 114 7.17 -15.79 -1.39
C VAL A 114 5.79 -16.40 -1.11
N LEU A 115 5.56 -16.92 0.10
CA LEU A 115 4.28 -17.48 0.53
C LEU A 115 3.16 -16.43 0.47
N GLU A 116 3.38 -15.23 1.00
CA GLU A 116 2.38 -14.17 0.92
C GLU A 116 2.13 -13.70 -0.52
N ARG A 117 3.17 -13.65 -1.36
CA ARG A 117 2.99 -13.33 -2.78
C ARG A 117 2.17 -14.41 -3.48
N PHE A 118 2.42 -15.67 -3.19
CA PHE A 118 1.66 -16.80 -3.73
C PHE A 118 0.18 -16.71 -3.34
N LYS A 119 -0.13 -16.53 -2.05
CA LYS A 119 -1.52 -16.38 -1.56
C LYS A 119 -2.27 -15.23 -2.24
N ASN A 120 -1.58 -14.13 -2.55
CA ASN A 120 -2.16 -12.98 -3.24
C ASN A 120 -2.33 -13.18 -4.76
N SER A 121 -1.72 -14.22 -5.33
CA SER A 121 -1.78 -14.52 -6.77
C SER A 121 -2.79 -15.61 -7.14
N ILE A 122 -3.24 -16.41 -6.17
CA ILE A 122 -4.21 -17.49 -6.37
C ILE A 122 -5.66 -17.03 -6.09
N PRO A 123 -6.67 -17.72 -6.64
CA PRO A 123 -8.07 -17.40 -6.37
C PRO A 123 -8.40 -17.37 -4.86
N PRO A 124 -9.27 -16.46 -4.39
CA PRO A 124 -9.57 -16.29 -2.97
C PRO A 124 -9.99 -17.60 -2.27
N ARG A 125 -10.74 -18.45 -2.96
CA ARG A 125 -11.21 -19.74 -2.44
C ARG A 125 -10.05 -20.69 -2.10
N ILE A 126 -9.00 -20.70 -2.93
CA ILE A 126 -7.81 -21.52 -2.72
C ILE A 126 -6.92 -20.87 -1.66
N ALA A 127 -6.80 -19.54 -1.63
CA ALA A 127 -6.06 -18.82 -0.60
C ALA A 127 -6.60 -19.09 0.80
N VAL A 128 -7.93 -19.12 0.97
CA VAL A 128 -8.58 -19.48 2.25
C VAL A 128 -8.23 -20.91 2.64
N TYR A 129 -8.39 -21.87 1.74
CA TYR A 129 -8.04 -23.27 2.00
C TYR A 129 -6.56 -23.44 2.40
N VAL A 130 -5.63 -22.88 1.63
CA VAL A 130 -4.19 -22.94 1.91
C VAL A 130 -3.85 -22.32 3.27
N SER A 131 -4.56 -21.25 3.65
CA SER A 131 -4.37 -20.59 4.95
C SER A 131 -4.90 -21.43 6.11
N GLU A 132 -6.04 -22.10 5.95
CA GLU A 132 -6.59 -23.03 6.95
C GLU A 132 -5.68 -24.22 7.21
N GLN A 133 -4.98 -24.69 6.17
CA GLN A 133 -4.01 -25.78 6.27
C GLN A 133 -2.68 -25.36 6.92
N LYS A 134 -2.52 -24.09 7.32
CA LYS A 134 -1.34 -23.55 8.01
C LYS A 134 -0.01 -23.88 7.31
N ALA A 135 0.02 -23.76 5.97
CA ALA A 135 1.24 -23.97 5.20
C ALA A 135 2.37 -23.03 5.69
N ALA A 136 3.48 -23.61 6.12
CA ALA A 136 4.63 -22.86 6.64
C ALA A 136 5.59 -22.35 5.54
N THR A 137 5.51 -22.93 4.33
CA THR A 137 6.39 -22.59 3.20
C THR A 137 5.60 -22.38 1.91
N ALA A 138 6.16 -21.60 0.99
CA ALA A 138 5.57 -21.37 -0.32
C ALA A 138 5.40 -22.67 -1.13
N LEU A 139 6.38 -23.58 -1.05
CA LEU A 139 6.30 -24.88 -1.71
C LEU A 139 5.11 -25.69 -1.20
N ARG A 140 4.95 -25.80 0.13
CA ARG A 140 3.84 -26.55 0.72
C ARG A 140 2.49 -25.93 0.37
N ALA A 141 2.42 -24.60 0.30
CA ALA A 141 1.23 -23.90 -0.15
C ALA A 141 0.87 -24.19 -1.61
N ALA A 142 1.87 -24.30 -2.50
CA ALA A 142 1.67 -24.67 -3.89
C ALA A 142 1.15 -26.11 -4.03
N GLU A 143 1.75 -27.07 -3.33
CA GLU A 143 1.28 -28.47 -3.30
C GLU A 143 -0.19 -28.57 -2.85
N LEU A 144 -0.56 -27.86 -1.78
CA LEU A 144 -1.93 -27.83 -1.28
C LEU A 144 -2.91 -27.19 -2.27
N ALA A 145 -2.48 -26.17 -3.01
CA ALA A 145 -3.30 -25.56 -4.04
C ALA A 145 -3.55 -26.53 -5.21
N ASP A 146 -2.53 -27.28 -5.63
CA ASP A 146 -2.66 -28.30 -6.66
C ASP A 146 -3.57 -29.45 -6.21
N ASP A 147 -3.39 -29.95 -4.98
CA ASP A 147 -4.25 -30.98 -4.37
C ASP A 147 -5.71 -30.52 -4.30
N PHE A 148 -5.96 -29.25 -3.94
CA PHE A 148 -7.30 -28.68 -3.92
C PHE A 148 -7.94 -28.71 -5.31
N VAL A 149 -7.20 -28.33 -6.35
CA VAL A 149 -7.69 -28.36 -7.73
C VAL A 149 -8.00 -29.79 -8.17
N LEU A 150 -7.15 -30.76 -7.84
CA LEU A 150 -7.36 -32.16 -8.21
C LEU A 150 -8.57 -32.79 -7.53
N THR A 151 -8.80 -32.46 -6.26
CA THR A 151 -9.89 -33.04 -5.45
C THR A 151 -11.23 -32.32 -5.62
N HIS A 152 -11.21 -31.04 -6.00
CA HIS A 152 -12.41 -30.23 -6.17
C HIS A 152 -12.79 -29.99 -7.65
N LYS A 153 -12.06 -30.62 -8.60
CA LYS A 153 -12.40 -30.65 -10.04
C LYS A 153 -13.68 -31.45 -10.38
N SER A 154 -14.33 -32.11 -9.42
CA SER A 154 -15.56 -32.89 -9.66
C SER A 154 -16.88 -32.10 -9.48
N GLY A 155 -16.86 -30.76 -9.43
CA GLY A 155 -18.05 -29.97 -9.10
C GLY A 155 -18.45 -28.80 -10.01
N PHE A 156 -17.63 -28.42 -11.01
CA PHE A 156 -18.01 -27.37 -11.96
C PHE A 156 -17.79 -27.88 -13.38
N GLY A 157 -18.92 -28.32 -13.95
CA GLY A 157 -19.00 -29.19 -15.11
C GLY A 157 -18.29 -28.71 -16.36
N GLU A 158 -17.67 -29.69 -17.01
CA GLU A 158 -17.84 -29.87 -18.45
C GLU A 158 -19.32 -29.70 -18.82
N MET A 159 -19.62 -28.72 -19.66
CA MET A 159 -20.66 -28.92 -20.67
C MET A 159 -19.94 -29.06 -22.01
N CYS A 160 -19.54 -30.30 -22.28
CA CYS A 160 -19.22 -30.69 -23.64
C CYS A 160 -20.52 -31.03 -24.38
N SER A 161 -20.69 -30.36 -25.51
CA SER A 161 -21.28 -30.86 -26.76
C SER A 161 -22.78 -30.66 -27.08
N THR A 162 -22.94 -30.21 -28.33
CA THR A 162 -24.04 -30.39 -29.29
C THR A 162 -25.18 -29.36 -29.31
N SER A 163 -25.14 -28.50 -30.33
CA SER A 163 -26.27 -28.39 -31.26
C SER A 163 -25.78 -27.82 -32.60
N ASP A 164 -25.33 -28.73 -33.46
CA ASP A 164 -25.46 -28.56 -34.90
C ASP A 164 -26.80 -29.21 -35.30
N ARG A 165 -27.77 -28.39 -35.74
CA ARG A 165 -28.81 -28.68 -36.75
C ARG A 165 -29.93 -27.64 -36.73
N GLY A 166 -30.18 -27.04 -37.90
CA GLY A 166 -31.35 -26.23 -38.22
C GLY A 166 -31.08 -25.25 -39.35
#